data_AF-A0A969XX15-F1
#
_entry.id   AF-A0A969XX15-F1
#
_cell.length_a   1.000
_cell.length_b   1.000
_cell.length_c   1.000
_cell.angle_alpha   90.00
_cell.angle_beta   90.00
_cell.angle_gamma   90.00
#
_symmetry.space_group_name_H-M   'P 1'
#
loop_
_entity.id
_entity.type
_entity.pdbx_description
1 polymer ?
#
loop_
_entity_poly.entity_id
_entity_poly.type
_entity_poly.pdbx_seq_one_letter_code
_entity_poly.pdbx_strand_id
1 'polypeptide(L)'
;MSAPSDSISRTSYGLVHCVVAAAVLMAMAAGMVWIKATGFTMAKAKVPLHKELDEFPKTVGTRFALWQDLTQGSIVRGEEQLTDDIVKVLGTEKFIGWWYLDRQRSTASSAVIVRFHMAYYTGLLDAAPHVPENCQVAGGRLPDEKHTMQVVWTVGDLPEAWSGWREVTVRRAAFVDPGDPNPVFSYYVFSANGQPMWDRNQVRGRMSDPWEKHCYYMKIEVSALRSNGQPLTPEESDEICGAFFADALPLALQHVATAADLEAMEDAS
;
A
#
# COMPACT_ATOMS: atom_id res chain seq x y z
N MET A 1 -16.27 -38.77 73.89
CA MET A 1 -15.90 -38.80 72.46
C MET A 1 -16.45 -37.54 71.82
N SER A 2 -15.60 -36.55 71.61
CA SER A 2 -15.91 -35.25 71.02
C SER A 2 -15.60 -35.28 69.52
N ALA A 3 -16.61 -35.12 68.66
CA ALA A 3 -16.43 -34.99 67.23
C ALA A 3 -15.89 -33.58 66.89
N PRO A 4 -14.84 -33.45 66.06
CA PRO A 4 -14.38 -32.14 65.61
C PRO A 4 -15.31 -31.56 64.54
N SER A 5 -15.51 -30.25 64.66
CA SER A 5 -16.32 -29.38 63.83
C SER A 5 -15.71 -29.18 62.44
N ASP A 6 -16.01 -30.07 61.49
CA ASP A 6 -15.55 -29.96 60.09
C ASP A 6 -16.44 -29.06 59.19
N SER A 7 -17.48 -28.43 59.74
CA SER A 7 -18.42 -27.61 58.93
C SER A 7 -17.93 -26.19 58.64
N ILE A 8 -16.92 -25.68 59.35
CA ILE A 8 -16.47 -24.28 59.25
C ILE A 8 -15.41 -24.09 58.14
N SER A 9 -14.74 -25.17 57.70
CA SER A 9 -13.68 -25.12 56.70
C SER A 9 -14.19 -25.14 55.25
N ARG A 10 -15.39 -25.64 54.94
CA ARG A 10 -15.86 -25.66 53.54
C ARG A 10 -16.47 -24.31 53.09
N THR A 11 -17.13 -23.61 54.00
CA THR A 11 -17.87 -22.36 53.70
C THR A 11 -16.94 -21.17 53.50
N SER A 12 -15.85 -21.11 54.27
CA SER A 12 -14.83 -20.05 54.20
C SER A 12 -14.02 -20.11 52.90
N TYR A 13 -13.65 -21.31 52.45
CA TYR A 13 -12.98 -21.49 51.17
C TYR A 13 -13.93 -21.15 50.01
N GLY A 14 -15.21 -21.57 50.06
CA GLY A 14 -16.20 -21.18 49.05
C GLY A 14 -16.37 -19.67 48.91
N LEU A 15 -16.39 -18.94 50.03
CA LEU A 15 -16.49 -17.48 50.04
C LEU A 15 -15.24 -16.82 49.43
N VAL A 16 -14.04 -17.28 49.79
CA VAL A 16 -12.77 -16.75 49.24
C VAL A 16 -12.71 -16.96 47.74
N HIS A 17 -13.06 -18.15 47.23
CA HIS A 17 -13.09 -18.41 45.79
C HIS A 17 -14.14 -17.53 45.08
N CYS A 18 -15.32 -17.33 45.66
CA CYS A 18 -16.34 -16.44 45.11
C CYS A 18 -15.87 -14.97 45.05
N VAL A 19 -15.20 -14.47 46.08
CA VAL A 19 -14.66 -13.10 46.11
C VAL A 19 -13.56 -12.93 45.07
N VAL A 20 -12.64 -13.89 44.95
CA VAL A 20 -11.58 -13.85 43.94
C VAL A 20 -12.18 -13.92 42.54
N ALA A 21 -13.14 -14.80 42.29
CA ALA A 21 -13.83 -14.89 40.99
C ALA A 21 -14.58 -13.59 40.66
N ALA A 22 -15.29 -12.99 41.61
CA ALA A 22 -15.98 -11.72 41.43
C ALA A 22 -14.99 -10.58 41.14
N ALA A 23 -13.85 -10.53 41.83
CA ALA A 23 -12.81 -9.53 41.59
C ALA A 23 -12.20 -9.66 40.18
N VAL A 24 -11.92 -10.88 39.73
CA VAL A 24 -11.42 -11.14 38.37
C VAL A 24 -12.47 -10.73 37.33
N LEU A 25 -13.74 -11.08 37.52
CA LEU A 25 -14.82 -10.69 36.61
C LEU A 25 -15.01 -9.17 36.56
N MET A 26 -14.95 -8.48 37.71
CA MET A 26 -15.01 -7.02 37.75
C MET A 26 -13.81 -6.37 37.04
N ALA A 27 -12.60 -6.90 37.22
CA ALA A 27 -11.42 -6.41 36.53
C ALA A 27 -11.53 -6.61 35.01
N MET A 28 -12.03 -7.77 34.56
CA MET A 28 -12.28 -8.03 33.14
C MET A 28 -13.39 -7.12 32.57
N ALA A 29 -14.48 -6.92 33.32
CA ALA A 29 -15.56 -6.01 32.92
C ALA A 29 -15.07 -4.55 32.82
N ALA A 30 -14.30 -4.09 33.80
CA ALA A 30 -13.66 -2.78 33.76
C ALA A 30 -12.69 -2.65 32.57
N GLY A 31 -11.92 -3.71 32.27
CA GLY A 31 -11.07 -3.78 31.08
C GLY A 31 -11.86 -3.67 29.78
N MET A 32 -13.00 -4.37 29.65
CA MET A 32 -13.87 -4.26 28.46
C MET A 32 -14.50 -2.88 28.32
N VAL A 33 -14.92 -2.25 29.42
CA VAL A 33 -15.43 -0.87 29.41
C VAL A 33 -14.33 0.11 29.03
N TRP A 34 -13.12 -0.08 29.54
CA TRP A 34 -11.95 0.73 29.19
C TRP A 34 -11.58 0.60 27.71
N ILE A 35 -11.55 -0.62 27.15
CA ILE A 35 -11.32 -0.87 25.72
C ILE A 35 -12.36 -0.12 24.87
N LYS A 36 -13.64 -0.23 25.22
CA LYS A 36 -14.71 0.50 24.52
C LYS A 36 -14.59 2.02 24.66
N ALA A 37 -14.20 2.52 25.83
CA ALA A 37 -14.08 3.95 26.09
C ALA A 37 -12.86 4.60 25.44
N THR A 38 -11.81 3.82 25.14
CA THR A 38 -10.53 4.32 24.60
C THR A 38 -10.39 4.19 23.09
N GLY A 39 -11.35 3.55 22.41
CA GLY A 39 -11.30 3.33 20.96
C GLY A 39 -10.29 2.27 20.52
N PHE A 40 -9.76 1.48 21.46
CA PHE A 40 -8.80 0.42 21.21
C PHE A 40 -9.40 -0.67 20.31
N THR A 41 -8.83 -0.84 19.12
CA THR A 41 -9.37 -1.71 18.07
C THR A 41 -8.41 -2.87 17.77
N MET A 42 -8.84 -4.09 18.10
CA MET A 42 -8.09 -5.33 17.80
C MET A 42 -8.33 -5.82 16.36
N ALA A 43 -9.50 -5.51 15.80
CA ALA A 43 -9.91 -5.93 14.46
C ALA A 43 -10.25 -4.68 13.64
N LYS A 44 -9.37 -4.32 12.70
CA LYS A 44 -9.54 -3.14 11.88
C LYS A 44 -10.57 -3.39 10.77
N ALA A 45 -11.45 -2.43 10.58
CA ALA A 45 -12.50 -2.46 9.56
C ALA A 45 -11.90 -2.42 8.14
N LYS A 46 -12.51 -3.19 7.25
CA LYS A 46 -12.24 -3.12 5.81
C LYS A 46 -12.83 -1.84 5.24
N VAL A 47 -12.14 -1.28 4.27
CA VAL A 47 -12.58 -0.13 3.48
C VAL A 47 -12.75 -0.63 2.05
N PRO A 48 -13.93 -0.46 1.44
CA PRO A 48 -14.11 -0.81 0.04
C PRO A 48 -13.41 0.22 -0.86
N LEU A 49 -13.07 -0.20 -2.08
CA LEU A 49 -12.71 0.73 -3.14
C LEU A 49 -13.93 1.60 -3.50
N HIS A 50 -13.70 2.85 -3.87
CA HIS A 50 -14.72 3.70 -4.49
C HIS A 50 -15.00 3.29 -5.94
N LYS A 51 -13.97 2.83 -6.65
CA LYS A 51 -14.01 2.34 -8.03
C LYS A 51 -13.07 1.16 -8.18
N GLU A 52 -13.41 0.18 -8.99
CA GLU A 52 -12.49 -0.93 -9.23
C GLU A 52 -11.25 -0.42 -9.97
N LEU A 53 -10.08 -1.06 -9.75
CA LEU A 53 -8.82 -0.55 -10.28
C LEU A 53 -8.70 -0.70 -11.81
N ASP A 54 -9.45 -1.63 -12.41
CA ASP A 54 -9.53 -1.84 -13.85
C ASP A 54 -10.22 -0.69 -14.60
N GLU A 55 -10.97 0.16 -13.88
CA GLU A 55 -11.57 1.39 -14.40
C GLU A 55 -10.55 2.53 -14.59
N PHE A 56 -9.27 2.33 -14.24
CA PHE A 56 -8.22 3.34 -14.44
C PHE A 56 -8.16 3.75 -15.93
N PRO A 57 -7.82 5.00 -16.30
CA PRO A 57 -7.94 5.42 -17.68
C PRO A 57 -6.78 4.91 -18.56
N LYS A 58 -7.11 4.48 -19.78
CA LYS A 58 -6.13 4.07 -20.81
C LYS A 58 -5.29 5.22 -21.35
N THR A 59 -5.63 6.45 -21.02
CA THR A 59 -4.86 7.66 -21.34
C THR A 59 -4.68 8.47 -20.06
N VAL A 60 -3.44 8.84 -19.78
CA VAL A 60 -3.08 9.65 -18.60
C VAL A 60 -2.52 10.97 -19.12
N GLY A 61 -3.24 12.05 -18.82
CA GLY A 61 -2.98 13.36 -19.39
C GLY A 61 -2.98 13.37 -20.94
N THR A 62 -2.28 14.33 -21.51
CA THR A 62 -2.08 14.44 -22.97
C THR A 62 -0.79 13.77 -23.45
N ARG A 63 0.06 13.34 -22.52
CA ARG A 63 1.38 12.76 -22.80
C ARG A 63 1.34 11.24 -22.90
N PHE A 64 0.59 10.56 -22.03
CA PHE A 64 0.66 9.12 -21.91
C PHE A 64 -0.57 8.42 -22.47
N ALA A 65 -0.36 7.29 -23.15
CA ALA A 65 -1.41 6.43 -23.67
C ALA A 65 -1.03 4.97 -23.49
N LEU A 66 -1.99 4.08 -23.23
CA LEU A 66 -1.73 2.67 -23.02
C LEU A 66 -0.93 2.11 -24.21
N TRP A 67 0.20 1.48 -23.90
CA TRP A 67 1.07 0.86 -24.87
C TRP A 67 0.34 -0.28 -25.58
N GLN A 68 0.50 -0.33 -26.88
CA GLN A 68 -0.03 -1.39 -27.73
C GLN A 68 1.11 -1.81 -28.64
N ASP A 69 1.63 -3.01 -28.42
CA ASP A 69 2.59 -3.61 -29.34
C ASP A 69 1.89 -4.63 -30.23
N LEU A 70 2.23 -4.59 -31.52
CA LEU A 70 1.84 -5.58 -32.52
C LEU A 70 3.02 -6.54 -32.72
N THR A 71 3.47 -7.17 -31.65
CA THR A 71 4.53 -8.18 -31.73
C THR A 71 3.90 -9.54 -32.09
N GLN A 72 4.18 -10.02 -33.31
CA GLN A 72 3.89 -11.38 -33.79
C GLN A 72 2.44 -11.87 -33.63
N GLY A 73 1.48 -11.07 -34.11
CA GLY A 73 0.10 -11.57 -34.32
C GLY A 73 -0.73 -11.80 -33.04
N SER A 74 -0.17 -11.50 -31.87
CA SER A 74 -0.93 -11.35 -30.62
C SER A 74 -0.85 -9.89 -30.19
N ILE A 75 -2.00 -9.24 -29.99
CA ILE A 75 -2.04 -7.90 -29.41
C ILE A 75 -1.54 -8.05 -27.97
N VAL A 76 -0.30 -7.66 -27.70
CA VAL A 76 0.15 -7.45 -26.33
C VAL A 76 -0.55 -6.18 -25.87
N ARG A 77 -1.69 -6.34 -25.20
CA ARG A 77 -2.34 -5.22 -24.52
C ARG A 77 -1.36 -4.74 -23.46
N GLY A 78 -1.20 -3.43 -23.30
CA GLY A 78 -0.42 -2.86 -22.21
C GLY A 78 -0.93 -3.21 -20.80
N GLU A 79 -1.87 -4.14 -20.66
CA GLU A 79 -2.40 -4.65 -19.40
C GLU A 79 -1.62 -5.92 -19.02
N GLU A 80 -0.84 -5.86 -17.95
CA GLU A 80 -0.09 -6.98 -17.38
C GLU A 80 -1.05 -7.94 -16.69
N GLN A 81 -0.92 -9.22 -17.05
CA GLN A 81 -1.61 -10.32 -16.38
C GLN A 81 -0.59 -11.02 -15.47
N LEU A 82 -0.87 -11.03 -14.17
CA LEU A 82 -0.03 -11.75 -13.21
C LEU A 82 -0.50 -13.20 -13.11
N THR A 83 0.45 -14.12 -12.91
CA THR A 83 0.12 -15.52 -12.65
C THR A 83 -0.46 -15.69 -11.26
N ASP A 84 -1.23 -16.76 -11.04
CA ASP A 84 -1.83 -17.08 -9.73
C ASP A 84 -0.78 -17.12 -8.60
N ASP A 85 0.44 -17.59 -8.90
CA ASP A 85 1.55 -17.61 -7.95
C ASP A 85 1.98 -16.20 -7.53
N ILE A 86 2.04 -15.26 -8.48
CA ILE A 86 2.38 -13.86 -8.19
C ILE A 86 1.22 -13.20 -7.42
N VAL A 87 -0.03 -13.46 -7.79
CA VAL A 87 -1.22 -12.94 -7.05
C VAL A 87 -1.20 -13.41 -5.60
N LYS A 88 -0.85 -14.68 -5.36
CA LYS A 88 -0.71 -15.24 -4.02
C LYS A 88 0.40 -14.55 -3.22
N VAL A 89 1.53 -14.22 -3.85
CA VAL A 89 2.63 -13.49 -3.20
C VAL A 89 2.25 -12.03 -2.93
N LEU A 90 1.52 -11.40 -3.85
CA LEU A 90 0.98 -10.06 -3.64
C LEU A 90 0.00 -10.06 -2.47
N GLY A 91 -0.81 -11.10 -2.27
CA GLY A 91 -1.77 -11.18 -1.18
C GLY A 91 -3.03 -10.33 -1.42
N THR A 92 -3.26 -9.91 -2.67
CA THR A 92 -4.47 -9.21 -3.11
C THR A 92 -4.75 -9.51 -4.58
N GLU A 93 -6.04 -9.66 -4.91
CA GLU A 93 -6.54 -9.74 -6.29
C GLU A 93 -6.87 -8.36 -6.87
N LYS A 94 -6.89 -7.32 -6.03
CA LYS A 94 -7.18 -5.94 -6.44
C LYS A 94 -5.89 -5.25 -6.86
N PHE A 95 -5.46 -5.49 -8.09
CA PHE A 95 -4.29 -4.83 -8.67
C PHE A 95 -4.47 -4.52 -10.16
N ILE A 96 -3.66 -3.59 -10.65
CA ILE A 96 -3.39 -3.40 -12.08
C ILE A 96 -1.89 -3.23 -12.30
N GLY A 97 -1.38 -3.71 -13.44
CA GLY A 97 -0.04 -3.40 -13.93
C GLY A 97 -0.13 -2.97 -15.39
N TRP A 98 -0.05 -1.69 -15.69
CA TRP A 98 -0.24 -1.18 -17.04
C TRP A 98 1.02 -0.55 -17.60
N TRP A 99 1.22 -0.70 -18.90
CA TRP A 99 2.33 -0.14 -19.65
C TRP A 99 1.81 1.00 -20.51
N TYR A 100 2.40 2.17 -20.35
CA TYR A 100 2.05 3.39 -21.05
C TYR A 100 3.18 3.84 -21.96
N LEU A 101 2.83 4.31 -23.14
CA LEU A 101 3.72 5.01 -24.05
C LEU A 101 3.85 6.48 -23.64
N ASP A 102 5.08 6.98 -23.54
CA ASP A 102 5.35 8.41 -23.52
C ASP A 102 5.34 8.95 -24.97
N ARG A 103 4.25 9.61 -25.37
CA ARG A 103 4.07 10.11 -26.74
C ARG A 103 5.01 11.27 -27.09
N GLN A 104 5.59 11.95 -26.10
CA GLN A 104 6.44 13.11 -26.32
C GLN A 104 7.91 12.73 -26.49
N ARG A 105 8.35 11.64 -25.85
CA ARG A 105 9.76 11.18 -25.90
C ARG A 105 10.00 10.01 -26.83
N SER A 106 8.94 9.29 -27.21
CA SER A 106 9.08 8.11 -28.05
C SER A 106 9.41 8.47 -29.49
N THR A 107 10.37 7.76 -30.06
CA THR A 107 10.71 7.82 -31.48
C THR A 107 10.42 6.47 -32.15
N ALA A 108 10.45 6.44 -33.48
CA ALA A 108 10.26 5.21 -34.24
C ALA A 108 11.28 4.10 -33.89
N SER A 109 12.48 4.45 -33.41
CA SER A 109 13.55 3.51 -33.06
C SER A 109 13.76 3.33 -31.55
N SER A 110 13.03 4.07 -30.72
CA SER A 110 13.17 4.04 -29.26
C SER A 110 11.91 4.57 -28.60
N ALA A 111 10.91 3.70 -28.41
CA ALA A 111 9.77 4.01 -27.56
C ALA A 111 10.19 4.07 -26.08
N VAL A 112 9.70 5.07 -25.36
CA VAL A 112 9.83 5.22 -23.91
C VAL A 112 8.54 4.73 -23.29
N ILE A 113 8.64 3.69 -22.47
CA ILE A 113 7.50 2.99 -21.87
C ILE A 113 7.56 3.18 -20.36
N VAL A 114 6.42 3.54 -19.79
CA VAL A 114 6.21 3.71 -18.34
C VAL A 114 5.36 2.54 -17.85
N ARG A 115 5.89 1.73 -16.93
CA ARG A 115 5.10 0.73 -16.21
C ARG A 115 4.49 1.40 -14.98
N PHE A 116 3.17 1.33 -14.87
CA PHE A 116 2.38 1.79 -13.75
C PHE A 116 1.74 0.60 -13.06
N HIS A 117 1.84 0.50 -11.75
CA HIS A 117 1.26 -0.58 -10.99
C HIS A 117 0.55 -0.06 -9.74
N MET A 118 -0.70 -0.47 -9.56
CA MET A 118 -1.45 -0.22 -8.33
C MET A 118 -1.88 -1.54 -7.70
N ALA A 119 -1.79 -1.64 -6.38
CA ALA A 119 -2.34 -2.77 -5.64
C ALA A 119 -2.99 -2.29 -4.35
N TYR A 120 -4.22 -2.73 -4.11
CA TYR A 120 -5.05 -2.33 -2.99
C TYR A 120 -5.20 -3.45 -1.97
N TYR A 121 -5.05 -3.08 -0.69
CA TYR A 121 -5.07 -4.00 0.44
C TYR A 121 -6.02 -3.45 1.49
N THR A 122 -6.87 -4.31 2.05
CA THR A 122 -7.77 -3.90 3.13
C THR A 122 -8.09 -5.03 4.11
N GLY A 123 -8.23 -4.67 5.39
CA GLY A 123 -8.54 -5.60 6.49
C GLY A 123 -7.44 -6.62 6.79
N LEU A 124 -6.19 -6.31 6.42
CA LEU A 124 -5.02 -7.17 6.63
C LEU A 124 -4.06 -6.47 7.61
N LEU A 125 -4.17 -6.81 8.90
CA LEU A 125 -3.32 -6.24 9.94
C LEU A 125 -1.84 -6.64 9.78
N ASP A 126 -1.59 -7.88 9.35
CA ASP A 126 -0.25 -8.48 9.32
C ASP A 126 0.40 -8.50 7.92
N ALA A 127 -0.31 -8.10 6.87
CA ALA A 127 0.23 -8.12 5.52
C ALA A 127 1.17 -6.92 5.32
N ALA A 128 2.47 -7.17 5.47
CA ALA A 128 3.48 -6.15 5.18
C ALA A 128 3.49 -5.84 3.67
N PRO A 129 3.44 -4.56 3.26
CA PRO A 129 3.39 -4.22 1.85
C PRO A 129 4.58 -4.77 1.09
N HIS A 130 4.30 -5.28 -0.11
CA HIS A 130 5.29 -5.74 -1.06
C HIS A 130 5.97 -4.53 -1.74
N VAL A 131 7.30 -4.42 -1.59
CA VAL A 131 8.10 -3.30 -2.10
C VAL A 131 9.14 -3.77 -3.12
N PRO A 132 9.51 -2.93 -4.10
CA PRO A 132 10.55 -3.22 -5.09
C PRO A 132 11.83 -3.78 -4.47
N GLU A 133 12.27 -3.26 -3.34
CA GLU A 133 13.49 -3.71 -2.65
C GLU A 133 13.49 -5.19 -2.32
N ASN A 134 12.33 -5.79 -2.04
CA ASN A 134 12.25 -7.22 -1.76
C ASN A 134 12.14 -8.03 -3.06
N CYS A 135 11.25 -7.63 -3.98
CA CYS A 135 11.02 -8.42 -5.19
C CYS A 135 12.11 -8.31 -6.23
N GLN A 136 12.73 -7.14 -6.41
CA GLN A 136 13.82 -6.97 -7.38
C GLN A 136 15.04 -7.78 -6.93
N VAL A 137 15.34 -7.78 -5.62
CA VAL A 137 16.41 -8.60 -5.04
C VAL A 137 16.09 -10.09 -5.12
N ALA A 138 14.85 -10.49 -4.82
CA ALA A 138 14.41 -11.87 -5.02
C ALA A 138 14.48 -12.31 -6.49
N GLY A 139 14.28 -11.36 -7.42
CA GLY A 139 14.45 -11.54 -8.87
C GLY A 139 15.91 -11.57 -9.34
N GLY A 140 16.88 -11.47 -8.43
CA GLY A 140 18.31 -11.58 -8.73
C GLY A 140 19.05 -10.27 -8.97
N ARG A 141 18.38 -9.12 -8.82
CA ARG A 141 19.03 -7.81 -8.91
C ARG A 141 19.77 -7.45 -7.63
N LEU A 142 20.78 -6.61 -7.76
CA LEU A 142 21.53 -6.08 -6.62
C LEU A 142 21.02 -4.66 -6.29
N PRO A 143 20.83 -4.31 -5.01
CA PRO A 143 20.49 -2.95 -4.62
C PRO A 143 21.58 -1.96 -5.03
N ASP A 144 21.16 -0.80 -5.52
CA ASP A 144 22.03 0.34 -5.79
C ASP A 144 21.75 1.47 -4.79
N GLU A 145 22.46 1.43 -3.67
CA GLU A 145 22.32 2.42 -2.59
C GLU A 145 22.72 3.83 -3.01
N LYS A 146 23.56 3.97 -4.05
CA LYS A 146 24.02 5.28 -4.53
C LYS A 146 22.86 6.09 -5.10
N HIS A 147 21.96 5.43 -5.83
CA HIS A 147 20.84 6.10 -6.47
C HIS A 147 19.50 5.86 -5.76
N THR A 148 19.46 5.01 -4.73
CA THR A 148 18.28 4.82 -3.88
C THR A 148 18.10 6.00 -2.91
N MET A 149 16.98 6.71 -3.00
CA MET A 149 16.72 7.90 -2.20
C MET A 149 15.23 8.25 -2.12
N GLN A 150 14.89 9.31 -1.38
CA GLN A 150 13.58 9.95 -1.45
C GLN A 150 13.63 11.08 -2.46
N VAL A 151 12.59 11.19 -3.28
CA VAL A 151 12.36 12.32 -4.18
C VAL A 151 11.04 12.97 -3.80
N VAL A 152 10.94 14.29 -3.93
CA VAL A 152 9.69 15.02 -3.70
C VAL A 152 9.13 15.43 -5.05
N TRP A 153 7.90 15.03 -5.31
CA TRP A 153 7.18 15.42 -6.52
C TRP A 153 6.00 16.30 -6.15
N THR A 154 5.85 17.40 -6.88
CA THR A 154 4.68 18.26 -6.79
C THR A 154 3.61 17.73 -7.73
N VAL A 155 2.43 17.51 -7.18
CA VAL A 155 1.22 17.19 -7.95
C VAL A 155 0.37 18.44 -8.00
N GLY A 156 -0.23 18.70 -9.17
CA GLY A 156 -1.01 19.91 -9.42
C GLY A 156 -2.30 20.00 -8.60
N ASP A 157 -3.32 20.65 -9.17
CA ASP A 157 -4.56 20.92 -8.46
C ASP A 157 -5.27 19.65 -7.99
N LEU A 158 -5.18 19.38 -6.69
CA LEU A 158 -5.90 18.33 -5.98
C LEU A 158 -7.03 18.92 -5.14
N PRO A 159 -8.19 18.23 -5.04
CA PRO A 159 -9.25 18.58 -4.11
C PRO A 159 -8.72 18.75 -2.69
N GLU A 160 -9.37 19.57 -1.86
CA GLU A 160 -8.87 19.87 -0.51
C GLU A 160 -8.74 18.62 0.39
N ALA A 161 -9.61 17.62 0.18
CA ALA A 161 -9.51 16.33 0.87
C ALA A 161 -8.19 15.56 0.59
N TRP A 162 -7.46 15.96 -0.45
CA TRP A 162 -6.17 15.41 -0.86
C TRP A 162 -5.04 16.45 -0.79
N SER A 163 -5.19 17.54 -0.03
CA SER A 163 -4.17 18.60 0.05
C SER A 163 -2.80 18.10 0.54
N GLY A 164 -2.78 17.07 1.41
CA GLY A 164 -1.57 16.38 1.85
C GLY A 164 -0.81 15.63 0.74
N TRP A 165 -1.38 15.52 -0.47
CA TRP A 165 -0.78 14.89 -1.64
C TRP A 165 -0.29 15.91 -2.69
N ARG A 166 -0.33 17.22 -2.42
CA ARG A 166 0.20 18.25 -3.34
C ARG A 166 1.72 18.19 -3.42
N GLU A 167 2.39 17.83 -2.33
CA GLU A 167 3.82 17.54 -2.30
C GLU A 167 4.01 16.12 -1.74
N VAL A 168 4.38 15.19 -2.62
CA VAL A 168 4.48 13.77 -2.27
C VAL A 168 5.94 13.37 -2.19
N THR A 169 6.35 12.91 -1.02
CA THR A 169 7.60 12.16 -0.89
C THR A 169 7.41 10.78 -1.48
N VAL A 170 8.23 10.44 -2.46
CA VAL A 170 8.23 9.17 -3.18
C VAL A 170 9.57 8.49 -2.95
N ARG A 171 9.54 7.17 -2.74
CA ARG A 171 10.76 6.38 -2.64
C ARG A 171 11.22 5.99 -4.04
N ARG A 172 12.43 6.42 -4.42
CA ARG A 172 13.16 5.90 -5.57
C ARG A 172 14.06 4.76 -5.11
N ALA A 173 13.73 3.54 -5.50
CA ALA A 173 14.57 2.38 -5.33
C ALA A 173 15.34 2.11 -6.64
N ALA A 174 16.65 1.92 -6.53
CA ALA A 174 17.53 1.66 -7.66
C ALA A 174 18.17 0.27 -7.52
N PHE A 175 18.32 -0.41 -8.65
CA PHE A 175 18.88 -1.75 -8.71
C PHE A 175 19.78 -1.89 -9.93
N VAL A 176 20.72 -2.82 -9.90
CA VAL A 176 21.53 -3.19 -11.06
C VAL A 176 21.37 -4.68 -11.35
N ASP A 177 21.34 -5.02 -12.63
CA ASP A 177 21.40 -6.41 -13.07
C ASP A 177 22.86 -6.91 -12.96
N PRO A 178 23.12 -8.17 -12.54
CA PRO A 178 24.49 -8.69 -12.42
C PRO A 178 25.26 -8.59 -13.73
N GLY A 179 26.34 -7.79 -13.74
CA GLY A 179 27.18 -7.56 -14.92
C GLY A 179 26.76 -6.36 -15.78
N ASP A 180 25.65 -5.69 -15.46
CA ASP A 180 25.26 -4.41 -16.06
C ASP A 180 25.36 -3.29 -15.01
N PRO A 181 26.27 -2.32 -15.18
CA PRO A 181 26.42 -1.23 -14.21
C PRO A 181 25.28 -0.20 -14.29
N ASN A 182 24.39 -0.30 -15.28
CA ASN A 182 23.33 0.67 -15.47
C ASN A 182 22.15 0.38 -14.52
N PRO A 183 21.78 1.34 -13.66
CA PRO A 183 20.68 1.14 -12.75
C PRO A 183 19.33 1.17 -13.45
N VAL A 184 18.40 0.39 -12.91
CA VAL A 184 16.96 0.46 -13.16
C VAL A 184 16.26 1.05 -11.94
N PHE A 185 15.25 1.87 -12.20
CA PHE A 185 14.58 2.64 -11.16
C PHE A 185 13.13 2.23 -10.99
N SER A 186 12.70 2.13 -9.75
CA SER A 186 11.30 1.98 -9.37
C SER A 186 10.95 3.06 -8.36
N TYR A 187 9.83 3.73 -8.59
CA TYR A 187 9.32 4.79 -7.72
C TYR A 187 8.03 4.32 -7.10
N TYR A 188 7.86 4.48 -5.80
CA TYR A 188 6.62 4.10 -5.17
C TYR A 188 6.25 4.97 -3.96
N VAL A 189 4.96 5.00 -3.70
CA VAL A 189 4.34 5.59 -2.51
C VAL A 189 3.11 4.76 -2.15
N PHE A 190 2.67 4.86 -0.91
CA PHE A 190 1.45 4.25 -0.42
C PHE A 190 0.43 5.32 -0.05
N SER A 191 -0.84 5.09 -0.38
CA SER A 191 -1.96 5.72 0.33
C SER A 191 -2.38 4.80 1.45
N ALA A 192 -2.09 5.14 2.70
CA ALA A 192 -2.47 4.38 3.88
C ALA A 192 -3.52 5.16 4.66
N ASN A 193 -4.76 4.68 4.69
CA ASN A 193 -5.91 5.40 5.24
C ASN A 193 -6.00 6.86 4.74
N GLY A 194 -5.76 7.06 3.45
CA GLY A 194 -5.82 8.37 2.77
C GLY A 194 -4.56 9.23 2.91
N GLN A 195 -3.55 8.78 3.64
CA GLN A 195 -2.32 9.55 3.88
C GLN A 195 -1.14 9.00 3.06
N PRO A 196 -0.29 9.88 2.48
CA PRO A 196 0.88 9.44 1.74
C PRO A 196 1.95 8.88 2.68
N MET A 197 2.48 7.71 2.36
CA MET A 197 3.58 7.05 3.07
C MET A 197 4.60 6.56 2.06
N TRP A 198 5.87 6.93 2.21
CA TRP A 198 6.90 6.64 1.21
C TRP A 198 7.63 5.32 1.45
N ASP A 199 7.44 4.67 2.61
CA ASP A 199 8.02 3.36 2.87
C ASP A 199 7.08 2.40 3.61
N ARG A 200 7.41 1.11 3.54
CA ARG A 200 6.59 0.04 4.12
C ARG A 200 6.54 0.07 5.65
N ASN A 201 7.55 0.60 6.34
CA ASN A 201 7.57 0.64 7.80
C ASN A 201 6.62 1.73 8.31
N GLN A 202 6.47 2.85 7.60
CA GLN A 202 5.42 3.83 7.87
C GLN A 202 4.02 3.20 7.76
N VAL A 203 3.76 2.46 6.68
CA VAL A 203 2.49 1.74 6.51
C VAL A 203 2.30 0.73 7.64
N ARG A 204 3.31 -0.08 7.97
CA ARG A 204 3.24 -1.05 9.08
C ARG A 204 2.97 -0.37 10.42
N GLY A 205 3.64 0.74 10.70
CA GLY A 205 3.43 1.52 11.93
C GLY A 205 1.98 1.96 12.05
N ARG A 206 1.44 2.58 11.00
CA ARG A 206 0.03 3.00 10.97
C ARG A 206 -0.94 1.80 11.05
N MET A 207 -0.68 0.75 10.29
CA MET A 207 -1.52 -0.45 10.32
C MET A 207 -1.41 -1.21 11.63
N SER A 208 -0.36 -1.01 12.44
CA SER A 208 -0.26 -1.61 13.78
C SER A 208 -0.83 -0.72 14.89
N ASP A 209 -1.15 0.54 14.61
CA ASP A 209 -1.70 1.48 15.59
C ASP A 209 -3.07 0.98 16.11
N PRO A 210 -3.22 0.65 17.41
CA PRO A 210 -4.49 0.18 17.94
C PRO A 210 -5.63 1.22 17.94
N TRP A 211 -5.33 2.48 17.67
CA TRP A 211 -6.32 3.57 17.62
C TRP A 211 -6.84 3.81 16.19
N GLU A 212 -6.19 3.23 15.18
CA GLU A 212 -6.69 3.21 13.81
C GLU A 212 -7.78 2.15 13.66
N LYS A 213 -9.02 2.59 13.45
CA LYS A 213 -10.17 1.69 13.31
C LYS A 213 -10.25 1.05 11.92
N HIS A 214 -9.74 1.73 10.91
CA HIS A 214 -9.75 1.29 9.52
C HIS A 214 -8.38 0.76 9.09
N CYS A 215 -8.38 -0.21 8.19
CA CYS A 215 -7.14 -0.74 7.60
C CYS A 215 -7.30 -0.84 6.10
N TYR A 216 -6.71 0.12 5.39
CA TYR A 216 -6.38 -0.06 4.01
C TYR A 216 -5.04 0.58 3.66
N TYR A 217 -4.38 0.03 2.65
CA TYR A 217 -3.35 0.76 1.93
C TYR A 217 -3.38 0.42 0.44
N MET A 218 -3.03 1.41 -0.39
CA MET A 218 -2.85 1.25 -1.83
C MET A 218 -1.40 1.56 -2.17
N LYS A 219 -0.68 0.62 -2.77
CA LYS A 219 0.63 0.90 -3.37
C LYS A 219 0.43 1.51 -4.74
N ILE A 220 1.13 2.60 -5.02
CA ILE A 220 1.23 3.23 -6.34
C ILE A 220 2.70 3.19 -6.73
N GLU A 221 3.01 2.48 -7.81
CA GLU A 221 4.37 2.24 -8.28
C GLU A 221 4.50 2.62 -9.76
N VAL A 222 5.60 3.27 -10.11
CA VAL A 222 5.92 3.66 -11.48
C VAL A 222 7.39 3.38 -11.78
N SER A 223 7.68 2.95 -13.01
CA SER A 223 9.05 2.81 -13.54
C SER A 223 9.05 3.10 -15.04
N ALA A 224 10.19 3.45 -15.60
CA ALA A 224 10.33 3.73 -17.02
C ALA A 224 11.44 2.91 -17.66
N LEU A 225 11.29 2.60 -18.94
CA LEU A 225 12.31 1.93 -19.75
C LEU A 225 12.28 2.38 -21.21
N ARG A 226 13.35 2.11 -21.94
CA ARG A 226 13.37 2.23 -23.41
C ARG A 226 13.19 0.85 -24.04
N SER A 227 12.32 0.77 -25.04
CA SER A 227 12.05 -0.46 -25.80
C SER A 227 13.28 -1.05 -26.50
N ASN A 228 14.30 -0.23 -26.79
CA ASN A 228 15.55 -0.67 -27.40
C ASN A 228 16.61 -1.13 -26.38
N GLY A 229 16.26 -1.21 -25.10
CA GLY A 229 17.14 -1.66 -24.01
C GLY A 229 18.23 -0.66 -23.60
N GLN A 230 18.26 0.55 -24.19
CA GLN A 230 19.19 1.58 -23.72
C GLN A 230 18.78 2.06 -22.32
N PRO A 231 19.75 2.24 -21.40
CA PRO A 231 19.45 2.67 -20.05
C PRO A 231 18.92 4.11 -20.03
N LEU A 232 18.10 4.41 -19.03
CA LEU A 232 17.71 5.78 -18.69
C LEU A 232 18.70 6.32 -17.64
N THR A 233 19.08 7.59 -17.76
CA THR A 233 19.80 8.24 -16.65
C THR A 233 18.87 8.43 -15.45
N PRO A 234 19.40 8.60 -14.22
CA PRO A 234 18.57 8.91 -13.06
C PRO A 234 17.66 10.12 -13.30
N GLU A 235 18.18 11.18 -13.92
CA GLU A 235 17.45 12.42 -14.20
C GLU A 235 16.35 12.21 -15.24
N GLU A 236 16.63 11.45 -16.31
CA GLU A 236 15.61 11.11 -17.30
C GLU A 236 14.48 10.29 -16.68
N SER A 237 14.83 9.32 -15.83
CA SER A 237 13.89 8.47 -15.12
C SER A 237 13.02 9.28 -14.14
N ASP A 238 13.63 10.17 -13.35
CA ASP A 238 12.93 11.05 -12.41
C ASP A 238 11.92 11.95 -13.13
N GLU A 239 12.30 12.53 -14.27
CA GLU A 239 11.42 13.42 -15.03
C GLU A 239 10.26 12.65 -15.68
N ILE A 240 10.52 11.51 -16.33
CA ILE A 240 9.48 10.71 -16.99
C ILE A 240 8.48 10.19 -15.95
N CYS A 241 8.98 9.59 -14.87
CA CYS A 241 8.15 8.99 -13.84
C CYS A 241 7.41 10.06 -13.05
N GLY A 242 8.06 11.18 -12.72
CA GLY A 242 7.43 12.32 -12.04
C GLY A 242 6.33 12.96 -12.88
N ALA A 243 6.54 13.14 -14.19
CA ALA A 243 5.51 13.66 -15.08
C ALA A 243 4.32 12.71 -15.22
N PHE A 244 4.57 11.40 -15.36
CA PHE A 244 3.49 10.40 -15.36
C PHE A 244 2.73 10.43 -14.04
N PHE A 245 3.45 10.47 -12.92
CA PHE A 245 2.87 10.45 -11.58
C PHE A 245 2.00 11.68 -11.32
N ALA A 246 2.42 12.88 -11.75
CA ALA A 246 1.64 14.10 -11.59
C ALA A 246 0.27 14.03 -12.29
N ASP A 247 0.21 13.40 -13.46
CA ASP A 247 -1.06 13.19 -14.20
C ASP A 247 -1.85 11.99 -13.66
N ALA A 248 -1.18 10.92 -13.23
CA ALA A 248 -1.78 9.66 -12.80
C ALA A 248 -2.33 9.70 -11.38
N LEU A 249 -1.67 10.41 -10.46
CA LEU A 249 -2.02 10.40 -9.04
C LEU A 249 -3.45 10.92 -8.78
N PRO A 250 -3.89 12.06 -9.34
CA PRO A 250 -5.26 12.53 -9.13
C PRO A 250 -6.32 11.53 -9.59
N LEU A 251 -6.00 10.71 -10.60
CA LEU A 251 -6.86 9.64 -11.09
C LEU A 251 -6.85 8.44 -10.13
N ALA A 252 -5.67 8.04 -9.66
CA ALA A 252 -5.50 6.94 -8.73
C ALA A 252 -6.23 7.17 -7.40
N LEU A 253 -6.16 8.40 -6.86
CA LEU A 253 -6.82 8.77 -5.61
C LEU A 253 -8.35 8.70 -5.66
N GLN A 254 -8.96 8.73 -6.86
CA GLN A 254 -10.43 8.56 -6.99
C GLN A 254 -10.90 7.13 -6.69
N HIS A 255 -10.01 6.15 -6.65
CA HIS A 255 -10.36 4.76 -6.38
C HIS A 255 -10.45 4.44 -4.89
N VAL A 256 -9.95 5.33 -4.01
CA VAL A 256 -9.80 5.04 -2.57
C VAL A 256 -10.43 6.13 -1.71
N ALA A 257 -10.74 5.75 -0.46
CA ALA A 257 -11.28 6.65 0.55
C ALA A 257 -10.25 7.69 1.03
N THR A 258 -10.67 8.94 1.18
CA THR A 258 -9.88 9.97 1.86
C THR A 258 -9.82 9.71 3.37
N ALA A 259 -8.95 10.40 4.09
CA ALA A 259 -8.96 10.36 5.57
C ALA A 259 -10.31 10.87 6.14
N ALA A 260 -10.90 11.89 5.52
CA ALA A 260 -12.21 12.43 5.91
C ALA A 260 -13.36 11.44 5.68
N ASP A 261 -13.31 10.64 4.60
CA ASP A 261 -14.29 9.58 4.36
C ASP A 261 -14.25 8.54 5.49
N LEU A 262 -13.06 8.22 5.99
CA LEU A 262 -12.90 7.28 7.10
C LEU A 262 -13.46 7.85 8.40
N GLU A 263 -13.17 9.10 8.73
CA GLU A 263 -13.75 9.78 9.90
C GLU A 263 -15.28 9.76 9.85
N ALA A 264 -15.87 10.05 8.69
CA ALA A 264 -17.32 9.99 8.50
C ALA A 264 -17.91 8.57 8.66
N MET A 265 -17.16 7.53 8.27
CA MET A 265 -17.55 6.13 8.51
C MET A 265 -17.57 5.78 10.01
N GLU A 266 -16.66 6.37 10.80
CA GLU A 266 -16.63 6.14 12.26
C GLU A 266 -17.78 6.81 12.99
N ASP A 267 -18.20 8.00 12.54
CA ASP A 267 -19.34 8.72 13.14
C ASP A 267 -20.68 8.04 12.84
N ALA A 268 -20.75 7.22 11.79
CA ALA A 268 -21.94 6.48 11.40
C ALA A 268 -22.09 5.11 12.07
N SER A 269 -21.05 4.61 12.77
CA SER A 269 -20.97 3.28 13.39
C SER A 269 -21.20 3.30 14.90
#